data_AF-A0A3D2P2W0-F1
#
_entry.id   AF-A0A3D2P2W0-F1
#
_cell.length_a   1.000
_cell.length_b   1.000
_cell.length_c   1.000
_cell.angle_alpha   90.00
_cell.angle_beta   90.00
_cell.angle_gamma   90.00
#
_symmetry.space_group_name_H-M   'P 1'
#
loop_
_entity.id
_entity.type
_entity.pdbx_description
1 polymer ?
#
loop_
_entity_poly.entity_id
_entity_poly.type
_entity_poly.pdbx_seq_one_letter_code
_entity_poly.pdbx_strand_id
1 'polypeptide(L)'
;MTSASKVCIISHEPSGDLLGYELAEELSRLGFEPMLHQSGHAPTTYGQSGIKPLPPTMGLWDVLGKIRAAQRLLQELVTMVKAHQPSVVVTIDSMAINGPLARRLRRELPDCPLVHYAAPKLWAWRPGRAKKLRGLFDRLLCLFPFEQRFFDQYDIATNFVGHPVVGRFSPTTNKDGSLLLLPGSRRTEIRRLLPIFLKAADMHDPNARKVVVTLPAYREMAAQYATNSK
;
A
#
# COMPACT_ATOMS: atom_id res chain seq x y z
N MET A 1 28.40 -13.62 20.45
CA MET A 1 27.83 -12.66 19.47
C MET A 1 26.60 -13.31 18.87
N THR A 2 25.40 -12.98 19.35
CA THR A 2 24.16 -13.38 18.66
C THR A 2 24.11 -12.63 17.34
N SER A 3 24.18 -13.33 16.22
CA SER A 3 23.98 -12.75 14.88
C SER A 3 22.72 -11.90 14.89
N ALA A 4 22.79 -10.67 14.36
CA ALA A 4 21.62 -9.83 14.21
C ALA A 4 20.55 -10.59 13.40
N SER A 5 19.30 -10.53 13.85
CA SER A 5 18.22 -11.27 13.21
C SER A 5 17.84 -10.59 11.90
N LYS A 6 17.94 -11.35 10.81
CA LYS A 6 17.58 -10.91 9.46
C LYS A 6 16.08 -10.78 9.31
N VAL A 7 15.62 -9.68 8.73
CA VAL A 7 14.20 -9.40 8.48
C VAL A 7 14.01 -9.10 7.00
N CYS A 8 13.12 -9.82 6.33
CA CYS A 8 12.78 -9.53 4.92
C CYS A 8 11.47 -8.76 4.85
N ILE A 9 11.46 -7.63 4.16
CA ILE A 9 10.28 -6.77 3.99
C ILE A 9 9.97 -6.63 2.51
N ILE A 10 8.70 -6.84 2.14
CA ILE A 10 8.25 -6.92 0.75
C ILE A 10 7.05 -5.99 0.54
N SER A 11 7.22 -5.03 -0.37
CA SER A 11 6.20 -4.07 -0.80
C SER A 11 6.17 -3.96 -2.33
N HIS A 12 5.00 -3.61 -2.88
CA HIS A 12 4.77 -3.58 -4.33
C HIS A 12 4.09 -2.30 -4.82
N GLU A 13 3.87 -1.34 -3.93
CA GLU A 13 3.17 -0.09 -4.22
C GLU A 13 3.85 1.08 -3.50
N PRO A 14 3.79 2.31 -4.04
CA PRO A 14 4.46 3.47 -3.45
C PRO A 14 4.10 3.72 -1.97
N SER A 15 2.83 3.53 -1.61
CA SER A 15 2.37 3.65 -0.22
C SER A 15 3.00 2.60 0.69
N GLY A 16 3.16 1.38 0.19
CA GLY A 16 3.81 0.28 0.92
C GLY A 16 5.32 0.46 1.03
N ASP A 17 5.97 0.99 -0.02
CA ASP A 17 7.42 1.24 -0.03
C ASP A 17 7.84 2.18 1.11
N LEU A 18 7.08 3.27 1.32
CA LEU A 18 7.37 4.20 2.41
C LEU A 18 7.21 3.55 3.79
N LEU A 19 6.18 2.72 3.97
CA LEU A 19 6.00 1.96 5.23
C LEU A 19 7.11 0.95 5.43
N GLY A 20 7.56 0.29 4.36
CA GLY A 20 8.66 -0.66 4.40
C GLY A 20 9.97 0.01 4.76
N TYR A 21 10.23 1.20 4.21
CA TYR A 21 11.40 1.99 4.53
C TYR A 21 11.42 2.44 6.00
N GLU A 22 10.32 3.02 6.49
CA GLU A 22 10.22 3.44 7.90
C GLU A 22 10.36 2.25 8.86
N LEU A 23 9.75 1.11 8.52
CA LEU A 23 9.90 -0.12 9.29
C LEU A 23 11.35 -0.63 9.30
N ALA A 24 12.03 -0.61 8.14
CA ALA A 24 13.43 -1.00 8.05
C ALA A 24 14.33 -0.07 8.87
N GLU A 25 14.06 1.23 8.85
CA GLU A 25 14.82 2.20 9.65
C GLU A 25 14.73 1.89 11.14
N GLU A 26 13.52 1.72 11.66
CA GLU A 26 13.33 1.41 13.09
C GLU A 26 13.89 0.03 13.47
N LEU A 27 13.73 -0.99 12.61
CA LEU A 27 14.34 -2.31 12.83
C LEU A 27 15.87 -2.23 12.87
N SER A 28 16.47 -1.45 11.97
CA SER A 28 17.92 -1.25 11.96
C SER A 28 18.40 -0.56 13.24
N ARG A 29 17.68 0.46 13.73
CA ARG A 29 17.96 1.12 15.02
C ARG A 29 17.88 0.16 16.21
N LEU A 30 16.98 -0.83 16.14
CA LEU A 30 16.84 -1.89 17.14
C LEU A 30 17.88 -3.02 16.99
N GLY A 31 18.80 -2.94 16.03
CA GLY A 31 19.87 -3.92 15.83
C GLY A 31 19.49 -5.12 14.95
N PHE A 32 18.40 -5.04 14.20
CA PHE A 32 18.04 -6.04 13.18
C PHE A 32 18.71 -5.72 11.83
N GLU A 33 18.74 -6.72 10.94
CA GLU A 33 19.26 -6.58 9.58
C GLU A 33 18.11 -6.65 8.56
N PRO A 34 17.49 -5.52 8.19
CA PRO A 34 16.40 -5.48 7.23
C PRO A 34 16.91 -5.59 5.78
N MET A 35 16.20 -6.39 4.98
CA MET A 35 16.34 -6.44 3.52
C MET A 35 15.01 -6.04 2.88
N LEU A 36 15.06 -5.09 1.94
CA LEU A 36 13.87 -4.50 1.30
C LEU A 36 13.71 -4.98 -0.15
N HIS A 37 12.52 -5.49 -0.46
CA HIS A 37 11.96 -5.46 -1.80
C HIS A 37 10.87 -4.39 -1.89
N GLN A 38 10.97 -3.51 -2.88
CA GLN A 38 10.07 -2.37 -3.05
C GLN A 38 9.75 -2.09 -4.52
N SER A 39 8.70 -1.32 -4.76
CA SER A 39 8.25 -0.90 -6.09
C SER A 39 9.11 0.20 -6.73
N GLY A 40 10.05 0.77 -5.97
CA GLY A 40 11.03 1.75 -6.43
C GLY A 40 10.68 3.20 -6.09
N HIS A 41 9.76 3.43 -5.15
CA HIS A 41 9.27 4.78 -4.79
C HIS A 41 9.73 5.26 -3.41
N ALA A 42 10.48 4.46 -2.64
CA ALA A 42 11.12 4.86 -1.40
C ALA A 42 12.65 4.74 -1.49
N PRO A 43 13.41 5.33 -0.53
CA PRO A 43 14.86 5.24 -0.54
C PRO A 43 15.34 3.78 -0.50
N THR A 44 16.50 3.53 -1.09
CA THR A 44 17.00 2.18 -1.36
C THR A 44 18.18 1.77 -0.47
N THR A 45 18.29 2.42 0.70
CA THR A 45 19.45 2.35 1.61
C THR A 45 19.58 1.03 2.37
N TYR A 46 18.49 0.27 2.53
CA TYR A 46 18.50 -1.03 3.21
C TYR A 46 18.52 -2.16 2.19
N GLY A 47 19.41 -3.15 2.38
CA GLY A 47 19.77 -4.23 1.44
C GLY A 47 18.71 -4.47 0.36
N GLN A 48 19.00 -4.02 -0.86
CA GLN A 48 18.05 -4.13 -1.96
C GLN A 48 17.97 -5.57 -2.46
N SER A 49 16.76 -6.03 -2.73
CA SER A 49 16.55 -7.36 -3.30
C SER A 49 17.09 -7.52 -4.72
N GLY A 50 17.38 -6.43 -5.44
CA GLY A 50 17.81 -6.43 -6.84
C GLY A 50 16.74 -6.92 -7.84
N ILE A 51 15.51 -7.17 -7.37
CA ILE A 51 14.39 -7.68 -8.18
C ILE A 51 13.63 -6.51 -8.78
N LYS A 52 13.36 -6.57 -10.08
CA LYS A 52 12.60 -5.54 -10.78
C LYS A 52 11.13 -5.59 -10.39
N PRO A 53 10.52 -4.45 -10.02
CA PRO A 53 9.10 -4.40 -9.70
C PRO A 53 8.24 -4.60 -10.96
N LEU A 54 6.98 -4.95 -10.76
CA LEU A 54 6.01 -5.01 -11.86
C LEU A 54 5.79 -3.60 -12.44
N PRO A 55 5.68 -3.47 -13.77
CA PRO A 55 5.36 -2.19 -14.38
C PRO A 55 3.97 -1.70 -13.96
N PRO A 56 3.77 -0.38 -13.79
CA PRO A 56 2.47 0.20 -13.45
C PRO A 56 1.43 -0.18 -14.50
N THR A 57 0.21 -0.46 -14.03
CA THR A 57 -0.85 -1.03 -14.85
C THR A 57 -1.46 0.00 -15.80
N MET A 58 -0.99 0.04 -17.05
CA MET A 58 -1.68 0.69 -18.16
C MET A 58 -2.34 -0.38 -19.06
N GLY A 59 -3.66 -0.32 -19.25
CA GLY A 59 -4.39 -1.05 -20.30
C GLY A 59 -4.89 -2.46 -19.97
N LEU A 60 -6.06 -2.85 -20.52
CA LEU A 60 -6.73 -4.15 -20.31
C LEU A 60 -6.19 -5.28 -21.22
N TRP A 61 -5.34 -4.96 -22.20
CA TRP A 61 -5.08 -5.81 -23.37
C TRP A 61 -3.94 -6.83 -23.23
N ASP A 62 -3.29 -6.94 -22.07
CA ASP A 62 -2.21 -7.92 -21.84
C ASP A 62 -2.37 -8.66 -20.51
N VAL A 63 -3.50 -9.31 -20.30
CA VAL A 63 -3.78 -10.05 -19.06
C VAL A 63 -2.84 -11.26 -18.91
N LEU A 64 -2.53 -11.96 -20.00
CA LEU A 64 -1.71 -13.17 -19.95
C LEU A 64 -0.23 -12.86 -19.69
N GLY A 65 0.32 -11.83 -20.35
CA GLY A 65 1.68 -11.34 -20.07
C GLY A 65 1.83 -10.90 -18.62
N LYS A 66 0.81 -10.23 -18.06
CA LYS A 66 0.78 -9.82 -16.65
C LYS A 66 0.77 -11.00 -15.68
N ILE A 67 -0.02 -12.04 -15.95
CA ILE A 67 -0.02 -13.24 -15.11
C ILE A 67 1.36 -13.90 -15.11
N ARG A 68 2.01 -14.01 -16.29
CA ARG A 68 3.37 -14.57 -16.40
C ARG A 68 4.38 -13.71 -15.65
N ALA A 69 4.33 -12.39 -15.80
CA ALA A 69 5.21 -11.47 -15.09
C ALA A 69 5.03 -11.56 -13.57
N ALA A 70 3.79 -11.62 -13.09
CA ALA A 70 3.49 -11.81 -11.67
C ALA A 70 4.01 -13.17 -11.17
N GLN A 71 3.84 -14.25 -11.93
CA GLN A 71 4.37 -15.56 -11.55
C GLN A 71 5.90 -15.61 -11.48
N ARG A 72 6.58 -14.91 -12.40
CA ARG A 72 8.05 -14.74 -12.39
C ARG A 72 8.49 -13.97 -11.16
N LEU A 73 7.87 -12.81 -10.89
CA LEU A 73 8.14 -12.02 -9.69
C LEU A 73 7.97 -12.87 -8.42
N LEU A 74 6.86 -13.62 -8.31
CA LEU A 74 6.64 -14.51 -7.17
C LEU A 74 7.74 -15.58 -7.01
N GLN A 75 8.27 -16.10 -8.12
CA GLN A 75 9.36 -17.07 -8.07
C GLN A 75 10.66 -16.42 -7.60
N GLU A 76 11.00 -15.26 -8.16
CA GLU A 76 12.19 -14.49 -7.79
C GLU A 76 12.17 -14.10 -6.32
N LEU A 77 11.03 -13.64 -5.81
CA LEU A 77 10.85 -13.29 -4.39
C LEU A 77 11.04 -14.50 -3.49
N VAL A 78 10.46 -15.65 -3.83
CA VAL A 78 10.63 -16.87 -3.03
C VAL A 78 12.09 -17.31 -3.03
N THR A 79 12.76 -17.33 -4.18
CA THR A 79 14.19 -17.67 -4.28
C THR A 79 15.04 -16.73 -3.43
N MET A 80 14.75 -15.43 -3.50
CA MET A 80 15.46 -14.41 -2.72
C MET A 80 15.26 -14.61 -1.21
N VAL A 81 14.02 -14.82 -0.75
CA VAL A 81 13.73 -15.07 0.67
C VAL A 81 14.45 -16.33 1.16
N LYS A 82 14.43 -17.41 0.37
CA LYS A 82 15.13 -18.66 0.71
C LYS A 82 16.64 -18.48 0.82
N ALA A 83 17.25 -17.74 -0.11
CA ALA A 83 18.68 -17.47 -0.09
C ALA A 83 19.08 -16.57 1.10
N HIS A 84 18.22 -15.63 1.49
CA HIS A 84 18.50 -14.72 2.59
C HIS A 84 18.33 -15.36 3.98
N GLN A 85 17.47 -16.39 4.09
CA GLN A 85 17.12 -17.07 5.34
C GLN A 85 16.71 -16.09 6.47
N PRO A 86 15.68 -15.26 6.27
CA PRO A 86 15.23 -14.34 7.30
C PRO A 86 14.60 -15.07 8.49
N SER A 87 14.73 -14.46 9.67
CA SER A 87 14.02 -14.85 10.88
C SER A 87 12.52 -14.53 10.83
N VAL A 88 12.11 -13.60 9.95
CA VAL A 88 10.71 -13.23 9.69
C VAL A 88 10.58 -12.55 8.33
N VAL A 89 9.48 -12.82 7.64
CA VAL A 89 9.07 -12.10 6.43
C VAL A 89 7.89 -11.20 6.74
N VAL A 90 7.99 -9.93 6.37
CA VAL A 90 6.94 -8.92 6.48
C VAL A 90 6.49 -8.51 5.08
N THR A 91 5.22 -8.77 4.75
CA THR A 91 4.61 -8.27 3.51
C THR A 91 3.78 -7.05 3.81
N ILE A 92 3.74 -6.06 2.91
CA ILE A 92 3.04 -4.79 3.12
C ILE A 92 1.98 -4.60 2.04
N ASP A 93 0.71 -4.46 2.44
CA ASP A 93 -0.44 -4.18 1.57
C ASP A 93 -0.54 -5.14 0.35
N SER A 94 -1.13 -4.72 -0.77
CA SER A 94 -1.08 -5.39 -2.08
C SER A 94 -1.35 -6.90 -2.04
N MET A 95 -2.42 -7.32 -1.35
CA MET A 95 -2.81 -8.73 -1.18
C MET A 95 -3.00 -9.52 -2.49
N ALA A 96 -3.15 -8.83 -3.63
CA ALA A 96 -3.17 -9.45 -4.95
C ALA A 96 -1.85 -10.18 -5.30
N ILE A 97 -0.70 -9.66 -4.84
CA ILE A 97 0.63 -10.26 -5.02
C ILE A 97 1.07 -10.97 -3.73
N ASN A 98 0.89 -10.30 -2.59
CA ASN A 98 1.32 -10.83 -1.29
C ASN A 98 0.54 -12.07 -0.84
N GLY A 99 -0.73 -12.23 -1.22
CA GLY A 99 -1.50 -13.43 -0.91
C GLY A 99 -1.00 -14.69 -1.62
N PRO A 100 -0.77 -14.68 -2.95
CA PRO A 100 -0.07 -15.75 -3.65
C PRO A 100 1.35 -16.00 -3.14
N LEU A 101 2.11 -14.95 -2.83
CA LEU A 101 3.48 -15.07 -2.27
C LEU A 101 3.45 -15.79 -0.93
N ALA A 102 2.60 -15.36 0.00
CA ALA A 102 2.40 -15.97 1.30
C ALA A 102 2.11 -17.47 1.20
N ARG A 103 1.25 -17.88 0.25
CA ARG A 103 0.94 -19.30 0.01
C ARG A 103 2.12 -20.11 -0.54
N ARG A 104 3.07 -19.49 -1.25
CA ARG A 104 4.31 -20.15 -1.68
C ARG A 104 5.28 -20.25 -0.51
N LEU A 105 5.49 -19.14 0.22
CA LEU A 105 6.36 -19.10 1.38
C LEU A 105 5.91 -20.09 2.47
N ARG A 106 4.61 -20.21 2.75
CA ARG A 106 4.10 -21.22 3.70
C ARG A 106 4.39 -22.66 3.32
N ARG A 107 4.52 -22.97 2.03
CA ARG A 107 4.85 -24.31 1.55
C ARG A 107 6.35 -24.55 1.51
N GLU A 108 7.14 -23.52 1.19
CA GLU A 108 8.59 -23.65 0.98
C GLU A 108 9.44 -23.30 2.21
N LEU A 109 8.88 -22.55 3.15
CA LEU A 109 9.50 -22.06 4.39
C LEU A 109 8.45 -22.11 5.53
N PRO A 110 7.92 -23.30 5.88
CA PRO A 110 6.83 -23.43 6.84
C PRO A 110 7.17 -22.87 8.23
N ASP A 111 8.45 -22.96 8.63
CA ASP A 111 8.93 -22.52 9.95
C ASP A 111 9.28 -21.02 9.98
N CYS A 112 9.30 -20.34 8.84
CA CYS A 112 9.58 -18.91 8.78
C CYS A 112 8.29 -18.12 9.13
N PRO A 113 8.30 -17.31 10.20
CA PRO A 113 7.19 -16.45 10.54
C PRO A 113 6.86 -15.49 9.40
N LEU A 114 5.58 -15.37 9.09
CA LEU A 114 5.05 -14.50 8.03
C LEU A 114 4.05 -13.52 8.63
N VAL A 115 4.42 -12.25 8.60
CA VAL A 115 3.61 -11.13 9.08
C VAL A 115 3.11 -10.31 7.90
N HIS A 116 1.89 -9.80 8.00
CA HIS A 116 1.33 -8.88 7.01
C HIS A 116 1.04 -7.52 7.64
N TYR A 117 1.69 -6.47 7.14
CA TYR A 117 1.49 -5.10 7.56
C TYR A 117 0.49 -4.38 6.64
N ALA A 118 -0.38 -3.55 7.22
CA ALA A 118 -1.54 -2.94 6.59
C ALA A 118 -2.59 -4.00 6.20
N ALA A 119 -3.24 -4.56 7.23
CA ALA A 119 -4.25 -5.60 7.06
C ALA A 119 -5.27 -5.24 5.96
N PRO A 120 -5.69 -6.22 5.14
CA PRO A 120 -6.57 -5.94 4.02
C PRO A 120 -7.94 -5.49 4.53
N LYS A 121 -8.47 -4.41 3.93
CA LYS A 121 -9.76 -3.80 4.30
C LYS A 121 -10.97 -4.64 3.87
N LEU A 122 -10.96 -5.95 4.12
CA LEU A 122 -12.01 -6.91 3.70
C LEU A 122 -13.37 -6.57 4.28
N TRP A 123 -13.40 -5.96 5.47
CA TRP A 123 -14.59 -5.44 6.13
C TRP A 123 -15.38 -4.44 5.25
N ALA A 124 -14.71 -3.68 4.38
CA ALA A 124 -15.35 -2.65 3.57
C ALA A 124 -16.06 -3.17 2.30
N TRP A 125 -15.82 -4.41 1.88
CA TRP A 125 -16.30 -4.88 0.57
C TRP A 125 -16.56 -6.39 0.46
N ARG A 126 -15.67 -7.25 0.97
CA ARG A 126 -15.77 -8.73 0.83
C ARG A 126 -15.36 -9.44 2.12
N PRO A 127 -16.14 -9.33 3.21
CA PRO A 127 -15.76 -9.86 4.51
C PRO A 127 -15.52 -11.36 4.50
N GLY A 128 -16.33 -12.13 3.75
CA GLY A 128 -16.17 -13.58 3.62
C GLY A 128 -14.81 -14.05 3.06
N ARG A 129 -14.03 -13.16 2.42
CA ARG A 129 -12.66 -13.49 1.99
C ARG A 129 -11.66 -13.59 3.15
N ALA A 130 -11.99 -13.08 4.33
CA ALA A 130 -11.11 -13.17 5.50
C ALA A 130 -10.82 -14.63 5.88
N LYS A 131 -11.77 -15.54 5.65
CA LYS A 131 -11.56 -16.99 5.81
C LYS A 131 -10.32 -17.53 5.06
N LYS A 132 -9.94 -16.92 3.93
CA LYS A 132 -8.76 -17.32 3.14
C LYS A 132 -7.42 -16.90 3.75
N LEU A 133 -7.45 -16.04 4.76
CA LEU A 133 -6.25 -15.58 5.46
C LEU A 133 -5.95 -16.40 6.71
N ARG A 134 -6.91 -17.20 7.19
CA ARG A 134 -6.73 -18.08 8.34
C ARG A 134 -5.57 -19.06 8.07
N GLY A 135 -4.58 -19.06 8.96
CA GLY A 135 -3.37 -19.87 8.84
C GLY A 135 -2.40 -19.45 7.72
N LEU A 136 -2.71 -18.38 6.97
CA LEU A 136 -1.82 -17.88 5.92
C LEU A 136 -0.71 -17.00 6.50
N PHE A 137 -1.05 -16.19 7.50
CA PHE A 137 -0.15 -15.29 8.20
C PHE A 137 -0.18 -15.61 9.70
N ASP A 138 0.96 -15.46 10.37
CA ASP A 138 1.05 -15.65 11.84
C ASP A 138 0.48 -14.45 12.58
N ARG A 139 0.60 -13.26 11.97
CA ARG A 139 0.05 -12.00 12.46
C ARG A 139 -0.34 -11.07 11.31
N LEU A 140 -1.47 -10.38 11.47
CA LEU A 140 -1.79 -9.17 10.70
C LEU A 140 -1.58 -7.94 11.57
N LEU A 141 -0.90 -6.92 11.04
CA LEU A 141 -0.78 -5.62 11.69
C LEU A 141 -1.87 -4.69 11.15
N CYS A 142 -2.83 -4.40 12.01
CA CYS A 142 -4.03 -3.60 11.74
C CYS A 142 -3.75 -2.10 11.93
N LEU A 143 -4.23 -1.29 11.00
CA LEU A 143 -4.05 0.17 11.04
C LEU A 143 -5.18 0.87 11.79
N PHE A 144 -6.33 0.20 11.96
CA PHE A 144 -7.48 0.73 12.68
C PHE A 144 -7.87 -0.20 13.84
N PRO A 145 -8.31 0.36 14.98
CA PRO A 145 -8.57 -0.43 16.18
C PRO A 145 -9.72 -1.43 16.01
N PHE A 146 -10.71 -1.13 15.16
CA PHE A 146 -11.84 -2.03 14.90
C PHE A 146 -11.47 -3.24 14.02
N GLU A 147 -10.34 -3.20 13.30
CA GLU A 147 -9.95 -4.29 12.41
C GLU A 147 -9.62 -5.57 13.18
N GLN A 148 -9.07 -5.44 14.40
CA GLN A 148 -8.80 -6.59 15.24
C GLN A 148 -10.09 -7.38 15.52
N ARG A 149 -11.14 -6.69 15.99
CA ARG A 149 -12.47 -7.30 16.21
C ARG A 149 -13.03 -7.94 14.95
N PHE A 150 -12.79 -7.33 13.79
CA PHE A 150 -13.20 -7.89 12.51
C PHE A 150 -12.45 -9.19 12.16
N PHE A 151 -11.16 -9.32 12.50
CA PHE A 151 -10.37 -10.52 12.19
C PHE A 151 -10.47 -11.61 13.27
N ASP A 152 -10.79 -11.24 14.51
CA ASP A 152 -11.00 -12.17 15.62
C ASP A 152 -12.13 -13.17 15.31
N GLN A 153 -13.22 -12.73 14.68
CA GLN A 153 -14.32 -13.62 14.25
C GLN A 153 -13.90 -14.67 13.20
N TYR A 154 -12.70 -14.52 12.62
CA TYR A 154 -12.12 -15.45 11.66
C TYR A 154 -10.92 -16.21 12.25
N ASP A 155 -10.66 -16.14 13.55
CA ASP A 155 -9.53 -16.79 14.22
C ASP A 155 -8.18 -16.40 13.61
N ILE A 156 -8.03 -15.12 13.24
CA ILE A 156 -6.79 -14.58 12.69
C ILE A 156 -6.15 -13.69 13.73
N ALA A 157 -4.93 -14.02 14.12
CA ALA A 157 -4.22 -13.23 15.12
C ALA A 157 -3.78 -11.87 14.55
N THR A 158 -4.08 -10.82 15.30
CA THR A 158 -3.84 -9.44 14.85
C THR A 158 -3.24 -8.57 15.95
N ASN A 159 -2.52 -7.53 15.54
CA ASN A 159 -2.03 -6.47 16.41
C ASN A 159 -2.42 -5.12 15.82
N PHE A 160 -3.09 -4.26 16.58
CA PHE A 160 -3.29 -2.86 16.18
C PHE A 160 -1.99 -2.07 16.38
N VAL A 161 -1.50 -1.45 15.30
CA VAL A 161 -0.23 -0.70 15.28
C VAL A 161 -0.43 0.79 14.98
N GLY A 162 -1.67 1.24 14.86
CA GLY A 162 -2.00 2.61 14.50
C GLY A 162 -1.84 2.90 13.00
N HIS A 163 -2.36 4.05 12.57
CA HIS A 163 -2.20 4.50 11.19
C HIS A 163 -1.00 5.46 11.09
N PRO A 164 -0.02 5.18 10.23
CA PRO A 164 1.18 6.01 10.02
C PRO A 164 0.93 7.48 9.66
N VAL A 165 -0.30 7.82 9.25
CA VAL A 165 -0.67 9.19 8.87
C VAL A 165 -0.79 10.12 10.08
N VAL A 166 -1.12 9.56 11.25
CA VAL A 166 -1.45 10.32 12.48
C VAL A 166 -0.26 11.14 12.98
N GLY A 167 0.98 10.69 12.73
CA GLY A 167 2.19 11.43 13.11
C GLY A 167 2.80 12.31 12.01
N ARG A 168 2.33 12.19 10.75
CA ARG A 168 2.96 12.85 9.60
C ARG A 168 2.44 14.26 9.34
N PHE A 169 1.23 14.56 9.79
CA PHE A 169 0.58 15.84 9.49
C PHE A 169 0.01 16.46 10.74
N SER A 170 0.36 17.71 10.98
CA SER A 170 -0.34 18.55 11.94
C SER A 170 -1.56 19.17 11.26
N PRO A 171 -2.76 19.12 11.86
CA PRO A 171 -3.93 19.76 11.28
C PRO A 171 -3.68 21.26 11.14
N THR A 172 -3.87 21.78 9.93
CA THR A 172 -3.79 23.21 9.65
C THR A 172 -5.20 23.75 9.41
N THR A 173 -5.48 24.92 9.96
CA THR A 173 -6.73 25.64 9.67
C THR A 173 -6.55 26.45 8.40
N ASN A 174 -7.47 26.31 7.46
CA ASN A 174 -7.52 27.20 6.31
C ASN A 174 -7.87 28.62 6.78
N LYS A 175 -7.01 29.60 6.47
CA LYS A 175 -7.17 31.00 6.88
C LYS A 175 -7.68 31.93 5.77
N ASP A 176 -7.71 31.47 4.52
CA ASP A 176 -7.99 32.34 3.36
C ASP A 176 -9.35 32.08 2.68
N GLY A 177 -10.15 31.16 3.23
CA GLY A 177 -11.49 30.84 2.71
C GLY A 177 -11.48 30.04 1.40
N SER A 178 -10.31 29.59 0.91
CA SER A 178 -10.24 28.78 -0.31
C SER A 178 -10.95 27.43 -0.18
N LEU A 179 -11.54 26.96 -1.28
CA LEU A 179 -12.15 25.64 -1.36
C LEU A 179 -11.19 24.64 -1.99
N LEU A 180 -10.77 23.64 -1.22
CA LEU A 180 -9.95 22.53 -1.71
C LEU A 180 -10.84 21.45 -2.34
N LEU A 181 -10.64 21.19 -3.63
CA LEU A 181 -11.36 20.18 -4.39
C LEU A 181 -10.45 18.98 -4.65
N LEU A 182 -10.86 17.80 -4.15
CA LEU A 182 -10.14 16.53 -4.29
C LEU A 182 -10.97 15.55 -5.14
N PRO A 183 -11.07 15.75 -6.47
CA PRO A 183 -11.97 14.99 -7.35
C PRO A 183 -11.53 13.53 -7.57
N GLY A 184 -10.44 13.09 -6.95
CA GLY A 184 -9.91 11.73 -7.04
C GLY A 184 -8.54 11.66 -7.72
N SER A 185 -7.90 10.50 -7.60
CA SER A 185 -6.57 10.24 -8.15
C SER A 185 -6.62 9.51 -9.49
N ARG A 186 -7.80 9.06 -9.93
CA ARG A 186 -7.98 8.35 -11.20
C ARG A 186 -8.64 9.22 -12.26
N ARG A 187 -8.26 9.01 -13.53
CA ARG A 187 -8.87 9.69 -14.69
C ARG A 187 -10.41 9.65 -14.66
N THR A 188 -11.00 8.50 -14.34
CA THR A 188 -12.46 8.31 -14.30
C THR A 188 -13.12 9.05 -13.14
N GLU A 189 -12.46 9.12 -11.98
CA GLU A 189 -12.92 9.89 -10.82
C GLU A 189 -12.94 11.38 -11.17
N ILE A 190 -11.82 11.91 -11.68
CA ILE A 190 -11.70 13.31 -12.07
C ILE A 190 -12.77 13.69 -13.11
N ARG A 191 -12.92 12.89 -14.17
CA ARG A 191 -13.90 13.16 -15.25
C ARG A 191 -15.35 13.21 -14.75
N ARG A 192 -15.68 12.42 -13.72
CA ARG A 192 -17.05 12.30 -13.20
C ARG A 192 -17.33 13.27 -12.05
N LEU A 193 -16.35 13.48 -11.17
CA LEU A 193 -16.54 14.21 -9.91
C LEU A 193 -16.15 15.68 -10.02
N LEU A 194 -15.13 16.04 -10.80
CA LEU A 194 -14.68 17.43 -10.89
C LEU A 194 -15.79 18.40 -11.36
N PRO A 195 -16.61 18.09 -12.39
CA PRO A 195 -17.72 18.98 -12.78
C PRO A 195 -18.74 19.20 -11.66
N ILE A 196 -19.03 18.14 -10.90
CA ILE A 196 -19.98 18.18 -9.79
C ILE A 196 -19.41 19.02 -8.64
N PHE A 197 -18.12 18.87 -8.35
CA PHE A 197 -17.44 19.61 -7.29
C PHE A 197 -17.35 21.10 -7.62
N LEU A 198 -17.07 21.47 -8.87
CA LEU A 198 -17.07 22.86 -9.31
C LEU A 198 -18.46 23.49 -9.15
N LYS A 199 -19.51 22.80 -9.62
CA LYS A 199 -20.89 23.27 -9.45
C LYS A 199 -21.28 23.44 -7.98
N ALA A 200 -20.92 22.48 -7.13
CA ALA A 200 -21.19 22.56 -5.70
C ALA A 200 -20.41 23.72 -5.03
N ALA A 201 -19.17 23.96 -5.45
CA ALA A 201 -18.37 25.09 -4.99
C ALA A 201 -18.99 26.43 -5.41
N ASP A 202 -19.47 26.56 -6.66
CA ASP A 202 -20.16 27.76 -7.14
C ASP A 202 -21.48 28.02 -6.40
N MET A 203 -22.21 26.97 -6.05
CA MET A 203 -23.43 27.08 -5.23
C MET A 203 -23.15 27.47 -3.78
N HIS A 204 -21.99 27.08 -3.24
CA HIS A 204 -21.58 27.41 -1.87
C HIS A 204 -21.05 28.84 -1.75
N ASP A 205 -20.08 29.20 -2.60
CA ASP A 205 -19.54 30.54 -2.73
C ASP A 205 -18.93 30.72 -4.14
N PRO A 206 -19.58 31.49 -5.04
CA PRO A 206 -19.08 31.70 -6.39
C PRO A 206 -17.74 32.46 -6.42
N ASN A 207 -17.44 33.26 -5.38
CA ASN A 207 -16.23 34.06 -5.29
C ASN A 207 -15.07 33.34 -4.60
N ALA A 208 -15.32 32.19 -3.97
CA ALA A 208 -14.27 31.43 -3.30
C ALA A 208 -13.19 31.00 -4.30
N ARG A 209 -11.92 31.13 -3.88
CA ARG A 209 -10.79 30.59 -4.62
C ARG A 209 -10.86 29.06 -4.60
N LYS A 210 -11.01 28.45 -5.77
CA LYS A 210 -11.09 26.99 -5.92
C LYS A 210 -9.70 26.43 -6.21
N VAL A 211 -9.23 25.51 -5.37
CA VAL A 211 -7.94 24.82 -5.52
C VAL A 211 -8.22 23.36 -5.87
N VAL A 212 -7.97 22.97 -7.12
CA VAL A 212 -8.15 21.58 -7.57
C VAL A 212 -6.80 20.85 -7.47
N VAL A 213 -6.76 19.77 -6.69
CA VAL A 213 -5.57 18.92 -6.57
C VAL A 213 -5.76 17.65 -7.37
N THR A 214 -4.84 17.40 -8.30
CA THR A 214 -4.77 16.15 -9.08
C THR A 214 -3.32 15.68 -9.19
N LEU A 215 -3.12 14.44 -9.66
CA LEU A 215 -1.79 13.98 -10.06
C LEU A 215 -1.26 14.82 -11.23
N PRO A 216 0.08 14.99 -11.37
CA PRO A 216 0.68 15.77 -12.47
C PRO A 216 0.19 15.34 -13.86
N ALA A 217 0.03 14.03 -14.07
CA ALA A 217 -0.45 13.45 -15.34
C ALA A 217 -1.89 13.87 -15.74
N TYR A 218 -2.67 14.45 -14.82
CA TYR A 218 -4.05 14.86 -15.05
C TYR A 218 -4.25 16.37 -14.97
N ARG A 219 -3.18 17.15 -14.81
CA ARG A 219 -3.24 18.61 -14.68
C ARG A 219 -3.95 19.28 -15.86
N GLU A 220 -3.57 18.93 -17.08
CA GLU A 220 -4.19 19.50 -18.30
C GLU A 220 -5.66 19.11 -18.42
N MET A 221 -6.00 17.85 -18.15
CA MET A 221 -7.38 17.38 -18.16
C MET A 221 -8.24 18.12 -17.13
N ALA A 222 -7.72 18.35 -15.92
CA ALA A 222 -8.42 19.12 -14.90
C ALA A 222 -8.59 20.59 -15.32
N ALA A 223 -7.57 21.18 -15.96
CA ALA A 223 -7.61 22.57 -16.42
C ALA A 223 -8.70 22.83 -17.48
N GLN A 224 -9.06 21.85 -18.30
CA GLN A 224 -10.16 21.96 -19.27
C GLN A 224 -11.52 22.27 -18.62
N TYR A 225 -11.72 21.89 -17.35
CA TYR A 225 -12.95 22.20 -16.62
C TYR A 225 -12.97 23.64 -16.09
N ALA A 226 -11.81 24.26 -15.91
CA ALA A 226 -11.72 25.66 -15.50
C ALA A 226 -12.10 26.63 -16.64
N THR A 227 -11.82 26.25 -17.89
CA THR A 227 -12.13 27.07 -19.08
C THR A 227 -13.57 26.99 -19.55
N ASN A 228 -14.30 25.92 -19.20
CA ASN A 228 -15.68 25.66 -19.63
C ASN A 228 -16.75 26.14 -18.64
N SER A 229 -16.36 26.86 -17.58
CA SER A 229 -17.29 27.39 -16.55
C SER A 229 -17.67 28.86 -16.80
N LYS A 230 -17.77 29.27 -18.07
CA LYS A 230 -18.35 30.57 -18.46
C LYS A 230 -19.78 30.40 -18.94
#